data_AF-A0A514BRZ2-F1
#
_entry.id   AF-A0A514BRZ2-F1
#
_cell.length_a   1.000
_cell.length_b   1.000
_cell.length_c   1.000
_cell.angle_alpha   90.00
_cell.angle_beta   90.00
_cell.angle_gamma   90.00
#
_symmetry.space_group_name_H-M   'P 1'
#
loop_
_entity.id
_entity.type
_entity.pdbx_description
1 polymer ?
#
loop_
_entity_poly.entity_id
_entity_poly.type
_entity_poly.pdbx_seq_one_letter_code
_entity_poly.pdbx_strand_id
1 'polypeptide(L)'
;MARKSERSTQGRQTSRAEERAPARKRDPAALRRELAIIAKGVDPADPRALAPVRTRIVRAILLWEFGAELREHRDWQPMLETVVQTLEANEQHRAAFARLIRDLQR
;
A
#
# COMPACT_ATOMS: atom_id res chain seq x y z
N MET A 1 -6.08 6.54 -66.00
CA MET A 1 -7.40 6.65 -65.33
C MET A 1 -7.78 5.29 -64.76
N ALA A 2 -8.27 5.25 -63.50
CA ALA A 2 -8.68 4.10 -62.66
C ALA A 2 -7.53 3.24 -62.07
N ARG A 3 -7.51 2.79 -60.79
CA ARG A 3 -8.38 2.92 -59.59
C ARG A 3 -7.60 2.38 -58.35
N LYS A 4 -7.69 3.09 -57.21
CA LYS A 4 -8.05 2.60 -55.85
C LYS A 4 -7.17 1.56 -55.13
N SER A 5 -6.63 1.93 -53.94
CA SER A 5 -7.07 1.37 -52.63
C SER A 5 -6.27 1.96 -51.46
N GLU A 6 -7.02 2.50 -50.50
CA GLU A 6 -6.61 2.93 -49.17
C GLU A 6 -6.19 1.74 -48.29
N ARG A 7 -5.20 1.91 -47.41
CA ARG A 7 -5.28 1.34 -46.06
C ARG A 7 -4.49 2.15 -45.04
N SER A 8 -5.26 2.86 -44.22
CA SER A 8 -4.89 3.43 -42.94
C SER A 8 -4.44 2.38 -41.93
N THR A 9 -3.90 2.90 -40.81
CA THR A 9 -3.69 2.27 -39.49
C THR A 9 -2.45 1.37 -39.41
N GLN A 10 -1.64 1.37 -38.34
CA GLN A 10 -1.91 1.75 -36.97
C GLN A 10 -0.56 1.90 -36.26
N GLY A 11 -0.41 2.97 -35.47
CA GLY A 11 0.65 3.07 -34.48
C GLY A 11 0.64 1.80 -33.63
N ARG A 12 1.82 1.19 -33.46
CA ARG A 12 2.00 0.00 -32.64
C ARG A 12 1.86 0.41 -31.17
N GLN A 13 0.60 0.50 -30.75
CA GLN A 13 0.14 0.63 -29.38
C GLN A 13 0.82 -0.45 -28.54
N THR A 14 1.59 0.01 -27.55
CA THR A 14 1.35 -0.27 -26.13
C THR A 14 0.27 -1.33 -25.88
N SER A 15 0.64 -2.61 -25.88
CA SER A 15 -0.16 -3.69 -25.28
C SER A 15 0.67 -4.97 -25.29
N ARG A 16 1.64 -5.06 -24.38
CA ARG A 16 2.10 -6.38 -23.95
C ARG A 16 2.25 -6.37 -22.44
N ALA A 17 1.15 -6.76 -21.83
CA ALA A 17 1.06 -7.29 -20.49
C ALA A 17 1.50 -6.33 -19.37
N GLU A 18 0.56 -5.48 -18.92
CA GLU A 18 0.26 -5.54 -17.49
C GLU A 18 -0.13 -6.98 -17.18
N GLU A 19 0.88 -7.81 -16.99
CA GLU A 19 0.74 -9.10 -16.34
C GLU A 19 0.25 -8.73 -14.95
N ARG A 20 -1.09 -8.69 -14.78
CA ARG A 20 -1.72 -8.72 -13.48
C ARG A 20 -1.14 -9.97 -12.85
N ALA A 21 -0.09 -9.76 -12.03
CA ALA A 21 0.56 -10.82 -11.30
C ALA A 21 -0.57 -11.65 -10.68
N PRO A 22 -0.54 -12.99 -10.82
CA PRO A 22 -1.57 -13.83 -10.24
C PRO A 22 -1.73 -13.38 -8.80
N ALA A 23 -2.96 -13.07 -8.39
CA ALA A 23 -3.24 -12.63 -7.03
C ALA A 23 -2.68 -13.72 -6.11
N ARG A 24 -1.47 -13.48 -5.59
CA ARG A 24 -0.84 -14.35 -4.59
C ARG A 24 -1.93 -14.52 -3.54
N LYS A 25 -2.26 -15.75 -3.15
CA LYS A 25 -3.24 -15.97 -2.08
C LYS A 25 -2.76 -15.20 -0.85
N ARG A 26 -3.27 -13.99 -0.67
CA ARG A 26 -2.82 -13.06 0.36
C ARG A 26 -3.34 -13.63 1.67
N ASP A 27 -2.46 -14.26 2.45
CA ASP A 27 -2.81 -14.85 3.74
C ASP A 27 -3.04 -13.71 4.74
N PRO A 28 -4.30 -13.44 5.17
CA PRO A 28 -4.58 -12.39 6.13
C PRO A 28 -4.02 -12.71 7.52
N ALA A 29 -3.85 -14.01 7.85
CA ALA A 29 -3.23 -14.42 9.10
C ALA A 29 -1.73 -14.11 9.10
N ALA A 30 -1.05 -14.25 7.97
CA ALA A 30 0.35 -13.83 7.83
C ALA A 30 0.51 -12.32 8.02
N LEU A 31 -0.36 -11.51 7.39
CA LEU A 31 -0.37 -10.06 7.61
C LEU A 31 -0.59 -9.73 9.09
N ARG A 32 -1.59 -10.35 9.74
CA ARG A 32 -1.87 -10.08 11.16
C ARG A 32 -0.66 -10.40 12.05
N ARG A 33 0.08 -11.47 11.77
CA ARG A 33 1.33 -11.80 12.49
C ARG A 33 2.42 -10.74 12.28
N GLU A 34 2.61 -10.28 11.04
CA GLU A 34 3.58 -9.22 10.73
C GLU A 34 3.23 -7.91 11.45
N LEU A 35 1.95 -7.52 11.43
CA LEU A 35 1.47 -6.34 12.12
C LEU A 35 1.63 -6.45 13.64
N ALA A 36 1.39 -7.63 14.23
CA ALA A 36 1.63 -7.88 15.65
C ALA A 36 3.12 -7.74 16.02
N ILE A 37 4.03 -8.21 15.16
CA ILE A 37 5.48 -8.03 15.35
C ILE A 37 5.84 -6.54 15.33
N ILE A 38 5.31 -5.78 14.37
CA ILE A 38 5.53 -4.32 14.28
C ILE A 38 4.97 -3.59 15.51
N ALA A 39 3.82 -4.03 16.03
CA ALA A 39 3.15 -3.43 17.18
C ALA A 39 3.77 -3.84 18.53
N LYS A 40 4.65 -4.83 18.57
CA LYS A 40 5.19 -5.38 19.82
C LYS A 40 6.02 -4.34 20.59
N GLY A 41 5.73 -4.18 21.87
CA GLY A 41 6.48 -3.27 22.77
C GLY A 41 6.20 -1.78 22.55
N VAL A 42 5.21 -1.44 21.73
CA VAL A 42 4.77 -0.07 21.50
C VAL A 42 3.75 0.31 22.56
N ASP A 43 3.95 1.44 23.26
CA ASP A 43 2.94 1.97 24.16
C ASP A 43 1.79 2.63 23.36
N PRO A 44 0.55 2.09 23.40
CA PRO A 44 -0.59 2.68 22.70
C PRO A 44 -1.09 3.99 23.33
N ALA A 45 -0.59 4.39 24.50
CA ALA A 45 -0.89 5.66 25.14
C ALA A 45 0.11 6.77 24.79
N ASP A 46 1.25 6.45 24.15
CA ASP A 46 2.26 7.44 23.72
C ASP A 46 2.09 7.79 22.22
N PRO A 47 1.58 8.99 21.87
CA PRO A 47 1.43 9.41 20.49
C PRO A 47 2.75 9.47 19.72
N ARG A 48 3.88 9.72 20.40
CA ARG A 48 5.20 9.80 19.77
C ARG A 48 5.73 8.41 19.41
N ALA A 49 5.48 7.41 20.24
CA ALA A 49 5.77 6.01 19.91
C ALA A 49 4.90 5.49 18.76
N LEU A 50 3.65 5.96 18.65
CA LEU A 50 2.71 5.53 17.61
C LEU A 50 3.04 6.06 16.20
N ALA A 51 3.66 7.24 16.08
CA ALA A 51 3.99 7.84 14.78
C ALA A 51 4.87 6.96 13.87
N PRO A 52 6.07 6.52 14.29
CA PRO A 52 6.91 5.65 13.44
C PRO A 52 6.28 4.28 13.19
N VAL A 53 5.45 3.79 14.12
CA VAL A 53 4.74 2.50 14.01
C VAL A 53 3.65 2.58 12.96
N ARG A 54 2.92 3.70 12.87
CA ARG A 54 1.92 3.96 11.84
C ARG A 54 2.51 3.84 10.44
N THR A 55 3.65 4.48 10.19
CA THR A 55 4.34 4.39 8.90
C THR A 55 4.69 2.94 8.55
N ARG A 56 5.18 2.15 9.51
CA ARG A 56 5.53 0.74 9.28
C ARG A 56 4.30 -0.13 9.00
N ILE A 57 3.22 0.06 9.75
CA ILE A 57 1.96 -0.68 9.55
C ILE A 57 1.34 -0.34 8.19
N VAL A 58 1.22 0.95 7.85
CA VAL A 58 0.66 1.38 6.55
C VAL A 58 1.51 0.83 5.41
N ARG A 59 2.85 0.91 5.52
CA ARG A 59 3.75 0.28 4.56
C ARG A 59 3.49 -1.22 4.42
N ALA A 60 3.44 -1.98 5.52
CA ALA A 60 3.23 -3.42 5.48
C ALA A 60 1.90 -3.78 4.80
N ILE A 61 0.81 -3.07 5.13
CA ILE A 61 -0.50 -3.26 4.50
C ILE A 61 -0.44 -2.98 3.00
N LEU A 62 0.17 -1.86 2.58
CA LEU A 62 0.27 -1.51 1.16
C LEU A 62 1.12 -2.52 0.39
N LEU A 63 2.22 -3.01 0.95
CA LEU A 63 3.05 -4.02 0.28
C LEU A 63 2.39 -5.40 0.26
N TRP A 64 1.63 -5.75 1.29
CA TRP A 64 0.81 -6.96 1.28
C TRP A 64 -0.30 -6.89 0.24
N GLU A 65 -0.92 -5.73 0.09
CA GLU A 65 -2.03 -5.53 -0.86
C GLU A 65 -1.51 -5.39 -2.29
N PHE A 66 -0.48 -4.59 -2.55
CA PHE A 66 -0.07 -4.26 -3.92
C PHE A 66 1.21 -4.97 -4.38
N GLY A 67 1.88 -5.70 -3.50
CA GLY A 67 3.15 -6.36 -3.79
C GLY A 67 4.36 -5.53 -3.37
N ALA A 68 5.53 -6.18 -3.39
CA ALA A 68 6.80 -5.57 -2.98
C ALA A 68 7.34 -4.59 -4.04
N GLU A 69 6.92 -4.80 -5.29
CA GLU A 69 7.23 -4.03 -6.49
C GLU A 69 6.67 -2.60 -6.41
N LEU A 70 5.64 -2.37 -5.56
CA LEU A 70 5.12 -1.03 -5.29
C LEU A 70 6.21 -0.07 -4.78
N ARG A 71 7.27 -0.57 -4.14
CA ARG A 71 8.41 0.25 -3.68
C ARG A 71 9.27 0.81 -4.81
N GLU A 72 9.17 0.23 -6.01
CA GLU A 72 9.95 0.64 -7.18
C GLU A 72 9.31 1.84 -7.88
N HIS A 73 8.04 2.15 -7.58
CA HIS A 73 7.41 3.37 -8.05
C HIS A 73 8.13 4.61 -7.50
N ARG A 74 8.48 5.53 -8.39
CA ARG A 74 9.12 6.81 -8.04
C ARG A 74 8.37 7.61 -6.97
N ASP A 75 7.05 7.45 -6.92
CA ASP A 75 6.15 8.18 -6.04
C ASP A 75 5.78 7.40 -4.76
N TRP A 76 6.40 6.23 -4.52
CA TRP A 76 6.12 5.39 -3.36
C TRP A 76 6.27 6.13 -2.03
N GLN A 77 7.42 6.77 -1.85
CA GLN A 77 7.76 7.46 -0.60
C GLN A 77 6.83 8.67 -0.35
N PRO A 78 6.64 9.62 -1.29
CA PRO A 78 5.73 10.74 -1.07
C PRO A 78 4.26 10.30 -0.90
N MET A 79 3.82 9.24 -1.60
CA MET A 79 2.49 8.67 -1.40
C MET A 79 2.32 8.11 0.02
N LEU A 80 3.27 7.29 0.50
CA LEU A 80 3.24 6.73 1.83
C LEU A 80 3.20 7.82 2.91
N GLU A 81 4.05 8.85 2.76
CA GLU A 81 4.09 9.99 3.67
C GLU A 81 2.76 10.75 3.70
N THR A 82 2.17 11.01 2.53
CA THR A 82 0.87 11.69 2.42
C THR A 82 -0.24 10.90 3.11
N VAL A 83 -0.29 9.58 2.92
CA VAL A 83 -1.26 8.71 3.59
C VAL A 83 -1.08 8.77 5.12
N VAL A 84 0.15 8.63 5.60
CA VAL A 84 0.45 8.67 7.04
C VAL A 84 0.07 10.02 7.64
N GLN A 85 0.45 11.12 7.00
CA GLN A 85 0.12 12.48 7.46
C GLN A 85 -1.39 12.72 7.49
N THR A 86 -2.13 12.21 6.51
CA THR A 86 -3.61 12.30 6.47
C THR A 86 -4.24 11.54 7.64
N LEU A 87 -3.73 10.36 7.96
CA LEU A 87 -4.16 9.57 9.12
C LEU A 87 -3.76 10.24 10.45
N GLU A 88 -2.63 10.94 10.47
CA GLU A 88 -2.13 11.63 11.65
C GLU A 88 -2.86 12.93 11.94
N ALA A 89 -3.30 13.66 10.93
CA ALA A 89 -3.99 14.93 11.09
C ALA A 89 -5.34 14.77 11.81
N ASN A 90 -6.01 13.64 11.62
CA ASN A 90 -7.35 13.38 12.16
C ASN A 90 -7.30 12.65 13.52
N GLU A 91 -7.95 13.22 14.54
CA GLU A 91 -7.98 12.65 15.90
C GLU A 91 -8.68 11.28 15.98
N GLN A 92 -9.76 11.09 15.24
CA GLN A 92 -10.48 9.82 15.20
C GLN A 92 -9.60 8.72 14.60
N HIS A 93 -8.83 9.03 13.56
CA HIS A 93 -7.85 8.10 12.98
C HIS A 93 -6.71 7.78 13.96
N ARG A 94 -6.21 8.77 14.72
CA ARG A 94 -5.21 8.53 15.78
C ARG A 94 -5.77 7.60 16.87
N ALA A 95 -6.99 7.84 17.34
CA ALA A 95 -7.63 7.01 18.34
C ALA A 95 -7.92 5.58 17.84
N ALA A 96 -8.38 5.44 16.59
CA ALA A 96 -8.59 4.15 15.95
C ALA A 96 -7.27 3.38 15.79
N PHE A 97 -6.18 4.06 15.43
CA PHE A 97 -4.86 3.46 15.34
C PHE A 97 -4.37 2.94 16.69
N ALA A 98 -4.53 3.72 17.77
CA ALA A 98 -4.18 3.27 19.12
C ALA A 98 -5.00 2.03 19.55
N ARG A 99 -6.28 1.93 19.13
CA ARG A 99 -7.11 0.73 19.35
C ARG A 99 -6.56 -0.47 18.57
N LEU A 100 -6.22 -0.28 17.29
CA LEU A 100 -5.61 -1.33 16.46
C LEU A 100 -4.32 -1.87 17.10
N ILE A 101 -3.44 -1.01 17.62
CA ILE A 101 -2.22 -1.46 18.31
C ILE A 101 -2.55 -2.33 19.52
N ARG A 102 -3.53 -1.93 20.35
CA ARG A 102 -3.98 -2.77 21.48
C ARG A 102 -4.51 -4.12 21.02
N ASP A 103 -5.26 -4.18 19.93
CA ASP A 103 -5.84 -5.42 19.42
C ASP A 103 -4.80 -6.35 18.77
N LEU A 104 -3.70 -5.80 18.26
CA LEU A 104 -2.57 -6.56 17.70
C LEU A 104 -1.63 -7.11 18.79
N GLN A 105 -1.67 -6.56 19.99
CA GLN A 105 -0.85 -6.97 21.13
C GLN A 105 -1.52 -8.04 22.01
N ARG A 106 -2.79 -8.34 21.76
CA ARG A 106 -3.55 -9.42 22.43
C ARG A 106 -3.30 -10.75 21.75
#